data_AF-A0A953RMG9-F1
#
_entry.id   AF-A0A953RMG9-F1
#
_cell.length_a   1.000
_cell.length_b   1.000
_cell.length_c   1.000
_cell.angle_alpha   90.00
_cell.angle_beta   90.00
_cell.angle_gamma   90.00
#
_symmetry.space_group_name_H-M   'P 1'
#
loop_
_entity.id
_entity.type
_entity.pdbx_description
1 polymer ?
#
loop_
_entity_poly.entity_id
_entity_poly.type
_entity_poly.pdbx_seq_one_letter_code
_entity_poly.pdbx_strand_id
1 'polypeptide(L)'
;MPHEHVETHFMATNLVRDVVIGMADGLTVPFALAAGLSGAVQNTRLIVVGGLAEIAAGSIAMGLGGYLAARGDAEHYEQERAREYREIKEIPEEEMAEVGRVFQSYGMTQAESTPVVEALSRRPDAWVDFMMRFELGLEEPDPRRAVTSAATIAASYVAGGMIPLSPYILLSSAVHGLAYSAVVTMAALGIFGYMKGRYTGAGPGRSALQTMVIGSVAAAAAFALAKLIS
;
A
#
# COMPACT_ATOMS: atom_id res chain seq x y z
N MET A 1 21.43 37.31 -1.93
CA MET A 1 20.64 36.45 -1.02
C MET A 1 20.60 35.08 -1.67
N PRO A 2 20.97 33.98 -1.00
CA PRO A 2 20.78 32.65 -1.58
C PRO A 2 19.28 32.37 -1.63
N HIS A 3 18.78 31.93 -2.79
CA HIS A 3 17.43 31.42 -2.91
C HIS A 3 17.35 30.11 -2.11
N GLU A 4 16.47 30.04 -1.10
CA GLU A 4 16.09 28.76 -0.48
C GLU A 4 15.47 27.89 -1.58
N HIS A 5 16.21 26.88 -2.01
CA HIS A 5 15.68 25.78 -2.81
C HIS A 5 14.76 24.96 -1.89
N VAL A 6 13.49 25.35 -1.81
CA VAL A 6 12.46 24.56 -1.12
C VAL A 6 12.05 23.44 -2.07
N GLU A 7 12.77 22.32 -2.01
CA GLU A 7 12.34 21.10 -2.68
C GLU A 7 11.24 20.44 -1.85
N THR A 8 9.99 20.61 -2.27
CA THR A 8 8.86 19.82 -1.75
C THR A 8 8.94 18.41 -2.32
N HIS A 9 9.75 17.55 -1.68
CA HIS A 9 9.68 16.12 -1.89
C HIS A 9 8.33 15.62 -1.38
N PHE A 10 7.55 14.99 -2.26
CA PHE A 10 6.20 14.51 -1.96
C PHE A 10 6.26 13.33 -0.99
N MET A 11 6.30 13.62 0.31
CA MET A 11 6.27 12.65 1.42
C MET A 11 4.94 11.87 1.53
N ALA A 12 3.99 12.07 0.61
CA ALA A 12 2.66 11.47 0.64
C ALA A 12 2.54 10.14 -0.12
N THR A 13 3.62 9.61 -0.72
CA THR A 13 3.55 8.36 -1.52
C THR A 13 3.07 7.17 -0.71
N ASN A 14 3.59 6.99 0.50
CA ASN A 14 3.27 5.85 1.36
C ASN A 14 1.84 5.91 1.91
N LEU A 15 1.40 7.09 2.37
CA LEU A 15 0.02 7.29 2.83
C LEU A 15 -0.98 7.14 1.67
N VAL A 16 -0.69 7.73 0.51
CA VAL A 16 -1.54 7.60 -0.69
C VAL A 16 -1.62 6.14 -1.12
N ARG A 17 -0.50 5.39 -1.09
CA ARG A 17 -0.48 3.96 -1.38
C ARG A 17 -1.40 3.19 -0.43
N ASP A 18 -1.32 3.45 0.87
CA ASP A 18 -2.15 2.78 1.88
C ASP A 18 -3.65 3.05 1.67
N VAL A 19 -4.01 4.31 1.45
CA VAL A 19 -5.38 4.70 1.13
C VAL A 19 -5.85 4.00 -0.14
N VAL A 20 -5.01 3.97 -1.17
CA VAL A 20 -5.36 3.32 -2.43
C VAL A 20 -5.58 1.82 -2.26
N ILE A 21 -4.73 1.14 -1.48
CA ILE A 21 -4.90 -0.29 -1.18
C ILE A 21 -6.20 -0.53 -0.40
N GLY A 22 -6.41 0.19 0.70
CA GLY A 22 -7.60 0.02 1.54
C GLY A 22 -8.90 0.36 0.81
N MET A 23 -8.96 1.47 0.08
CA MET A 23 -10.15 1.88 -0.68
C MET A 23 -10.47 0.92 -1.82
N ALA A 24 -9.46 0.42 -2.55
CA ALA A 24 -9.69 -0.48 -3.69
C ALA A 24 -10.36 -1.78 -3.24
N ASP A 25 -9.84 -2.40 -2.18
CA ASP A 25 -10.39 -3.65 -1.66
C ASP A 25 -11.70 -3.40 -0.90
N GLY A 26 -11.78 -2.34 -0.12
CA GLY A 26 -12.99 -1.94 0.61
C GLY A 26 -14.16 -1.61 -0.32
N LEU A 27 -13.93 -1.05 -1.50
CA LEU A 27 -15.01 -0.86 -2.49
C LEU A 27 -15.43 -2.18 -3.17
N THR A 28 -14.48 -3.10 -3.37
CA THR A 28 -14.67 -4.26 -4.24
C THR A 28 -15.23 -5.47 -3.50
N VAL A 29 -14.65 -5.85 -2.35
CA VAL A 29 -14.98 -7.09 -1.66
C VAL A 29 -16.35 -7.00 -0.95
N PRO A 30 -16.65 -5.95 -0.15
CA PRO A 30 -17.98 -5.75 0.43
C PRO A 30 -19.08 -5.64 -0.64
N PHE A 31 -18.79 -5.02 -1.79
CA PHE A 31 -19.73 -4.96 -2.91
C PHE A 31 -20.01 -6.34 -3.51
N ALA A 32 -18.95 -7.10 -3.80
CA ALA A 32 -19.07 -8.43 -4.36
C ALA A 32 -19.84 -9.37 -3.42
N LEU A 33 -19.56 -9.30 -2.12
CA LEU A 33 -20.31 -10.05 -1.10
C LEU A 33 -21.79 -9.64 -1.09
N ALA A 34 -22.09 -8.35 -1.03
CA ALA A 34 -23.47 -7.85 -0.99
C ALA A 34 -24.25 -8.23 -2.26
N ALA A 35 -23.61 -8.16 -3.43
CA ALA A 35 -24.16 -8.62 -4.69
C ALA A 35 -24.42 -10.14 -4.66
N GLY A 36 -23.44 -10.93 -4.22
CA GLY A 36 -23.55 -12.37 -4.02
C GLY A 36 -24.75 -12.75 -3.17
N LEU A 37 -24.82 -12.20 -1.96
CA LEU A 37 -25.92 -12.47 -1.02
C LEU A 37 -27.27 -12.03 -1.59
N SER A 38 -27.35 -10.93 -2.33
CA SER A 38 -28.60 -10.51 -2.98
C SER A 38 -29.09 -11.45 -4.07
N GLY A 39 -28.20 -12.25 -4.67
CA GLY A 39 -28.57 -13.32 -5.59
C GLY A 39 -29.13 -14.56 -4.91
N ALA A 40 -28.79 -14.77 -3.63
CA ALA A 40 -29.15 -15.94 -2.83
C ALA A 40 -30.34 -15.70 -1.89
N VAL A 41 -30.43 -14.52 -1.28
CA VAL A 41 -31.40 -14.21 -0.22
C VAL A 41 -32.14 -12.89 -0.49
N GLN A 42 -33.42 -12.85 -0.15
CA GLN A 42 -34.24 -11.63 -0.23
C GLN A 42 -34.20 -10.79 1.06
N ASN A 43 -33.56 -11.30 2.12
CA ASN A 43 -33.52 -10.64 3.42
C ASN A 43 -32.37 -9.63 3.49
N THR A 44 -32.71 -8.34 3.35
CA THR A 44 -31.75 -7.23 3.42
C THR A 44 -30.98 -7.17 4.73
N ARG A 45 -31.58 -7.60 5.85
CA ARG A 45 -30.90 -7.63 7.14
C ARG A 45 -29.73 -8.61 7.16
N LEU A 46 -29.86 -9.76 6.49
CA LEU A 46 -28.76 -10.73 6.38
C LEU A 46 -27.61 -10.17 5.53
N ILE A 47 -27.94 -9.44 4.46
CA ILE A 47 -26.94 -8.77 3.61
C ILE A 47 -26.18 -7.70 4.41
N VAL A 48 -26.89 -6.88 5.18
CA VAL A 48 -26.27 -5.84 6.03
C VAL A 48 -25.39 -6.45 7.12
N VAL A 49 -25.87 -7.48 7.82
CA VAL A 49 -25.08 -8.14 8.87
C VAL A 49 -23.83 -8.81 8.29
N GLY A 50 -23.97 -9.52 7.16
CA GLY A 50 -22.85 -10.14 6.45
C GLY A 50 -21.83 -9.11 5.98
N GLY A 51 -22.30 -8.02 5.37
CA GLY A 51 -21.45 -6.93 4.90
C GLY A 51 -20.72 -6.21 6.04
N LEU A 52 -21.39 -5.88 7.15
CA LEU A 52 -20.72 -5.26 8.30
C LEU A 52 -19.69 -6.19 8.95
N ALA A 53 -20.01 -7.49 9.06
CA ALA A 53 -19.08 -8.48 9.58
C ALA A 53 -17.84 -8.61 8.68
N GLU A 54 -18.03 -8.62 7.36
CA GLU A 54 -16.93 -8.66 6.41
C GLU A 54 -16.10 -7.38 6.41
N ILE A 55 -16.73 -6.18 6.49
CA ILE A 55 -16.00 -4.92 6.62
C ILE A 55 -15.13 -4.90 7.89
N ALA A 56 -15.68 -5.37 9.01
CA ALA A 56 -14.94 -5.45 10.26
C ALA A 56 -13.77 -6.45 10.17
N ALA A 57 -14.01 -7.66 9.67
CA ALA A 57 -12.96 -8.67 9.53
C ALA A 57 -11.89 -8.25 8.51
N GLY A 58 -12.30 -7.74 7.36
CA GLY A 58 -11.43 -7.29 6.27
C GLY A 58 -10.56 -6.10 6.67
N SER A 59 -11.13 -5.08 7.33
CA SER A 59 -10.36 -3.93 7.79
C SER A 59 -9.30 -4.30 8.83
N ILE A 60 -9.61 -5.22 9.76
CA ILE A 60 -8.65 -5.75 10.72
C ILE A 60 -7.55 -6.53 10.00
N ALA A 61 -7.92 -7.46 9.11
CA ALA A 61 -6.96 -8.29 8.38
C ALA A 61 -6.00 -7.45 7.53
N MET A 62 -6.52 -6.48 6.78
CA MET A 62 -5.71 -5.60 5.94
C MET A 62 -4.88 -4.61 6.77
N GLY A 63 -5.43 -4.05 7.85
CA GLY A 63 -4.68 -3.19 8.75
C GLY A 63 -3.50 -3.91 9.40
N LEU A 64 -3.72 -5.14 9.88
CA LEU A 64 -2.64 -5.99 10.40
C LEU A 64 -1.63 -6.38 9.31
N GLY A 65 -2.09 -6.65 8.08
CA GLY A 65 -1.20 -6.88 6.94
C GLY A 65 -0.27 -5.70 6.67
N GLY A 66 -0.81 -4.48 6.69
CA GLY A 66 -0.04 -3.24 6.57
C GLY A 66 0.94 -3.01 7.72
N TYR A 67 0.52 -3.31 8.95
CA TYR A 67 1.37 -3.24 10.14
C TYR A 67 2.57 -4.19 10.02
N LEU A 68 2.29 -5.46 9.71
CA LEU A 68 3.30 -6.51 9.65
C LEU A 68 4.29 -6.27 8.51
N ALA A 69 3.81 -5.80 7.35
CA ALA A 69 4.69 -5.45 6.24
C ALA A 69 5.66 -4.32 6.63
N ALA A 70 5.14 -3.20 7.13
CA ALA A 70 5.96 -2.07 7.53
C ALA A 70 6.89 -2.38 8.72
N ARG A 71 6.45 -3.25 9.65
CA ARG A 71 7.30 -3.72 10.73
C ARG A 71 8.39 -4.66 10.23
N GLY A 72 8.08 -5.53 9.27
CA GLY A 72 9.06 -6.40 8.62
C GLY A 72 10.16 -5.62 7.91
N ASP A 73 9.79 -4.55 7.21
CA ASP A 73 10.75 -3.63 6.58
C ASP A 73 11.70 -2.99 7.63
N ALA A 74 11.16 -2.57 8.78
CA ALA A 74 11.94 -2.03 9.89
C ALA A 74 12.86 -3.08 10.55
N GLU A 75 12.37 -4.29 10.78
CA GLU A 75 13.17 -5.37 11.35
C GLU A 75 14.29 -5.79 10.38
N HIS A 76 14.03 -5.81 9.07
CA HIS A 76 15.04 -6.07 8.06
C HIS A 76 16.11 -4.97 8.03
N TYR A 77 15.71 -3.69 8.06
CA TYR A 77 16.64 -2.56 8.12
C TYR A 77 17.58 -2.66 9.33
N GLU A 78 17.04 -2.90 10.53
CA GLU A 78 17.85 -3.01 11.75
C GLU A 78 18.82 -4.21 11.71
N GLN A 79 18.39 -5.32 11.12
CA GLN A 79 19.24 -6.52 10.97
C GLN A 79 20.42 -6.26 10.04
N GLU A 80 20.18 -5.66 8.87
CA GLU A 80 21.25 -5.32 7.94
C GLU A 80 22.16 -4.23 8.51
N ARG A 81 21.60 -3.21 9.17
CA ARG A 81 22.40 -2.17 9.82
C ARG A 81 23.33 -2.74 10.89
N ALA A 82 22.82 -3.66 11.71
CA ALA A 82 23.63 -4.35 12.72
C ALA A 82 24.67 -5.28 12.11
N ARG A 83 24.42 -5.82 10.91
CA ARG A 83 25.36 -6.65 10.15
C ARG A 83 26.50 -5.79 9.60
N GLU A 84 26.17 -4.68 8.96
CA GLU A 84 27.13 -3.70 8.42
C GLU A 84 28.09 -3.20 9.51
N TYR A 85 27.58 -2.87 10.70
CA TYR A 85 28.41 -2.48 11.85
C TYR A 85 29.39 -3.58 12.33
N ARG A 86 29.09 -4.86 12.07
CA ARG A 86 30.03 -5.96 12.35
C ARG A 86 31.04 -6.08 11.23
N GLU A 87 30.61 -6.03 9.98
CA GLU A 87 31.47 -6.19 8.81
C GLU A 87 32.55 -5.09 8.75
N ILE A 88 32.21 -3.82 9.01
CA ILE A 88 33.23 -2.73 9.09
C ILE A 88 34.27 -2.92 10.21
N LYS A 89 34.04 -3.81 11.18
CA LYS A 89 34.97 -4.13 12.27
C LYS A 89 35.74 -5.41 12.00
N GLU A 90 35.08 -6.42 11.45
CA GLU A 90 35.63 -7.76 11.24
C GLU A 90 36.42 -7.86 9.93
N ILE A 91 35.94 -7.20 8.87
CA ILE A 91 36.49 -7.26 7.50
C ILE A 91 36.60 -5.86 6.84
N PRO A 92 37.22 -4.86 7.49
CA PRO A 92 37.21 -3.47 7.01
C PRO A 92 37.80 -3.27 5.61
N GLU A 93 38.76 -4.08 5.20
CA GLU A 93 39.37 -3.98 3.87
C GLU A 93 38.39 -4.39 2.75
N GLU A 94 37.52 -5.38 3.01
CA GLU A 94 36.50 -5.83 2.05
C GLU A 94 35.40 -4.77 1.92
N GLU A 95 34.92 -4.24 3.04
CA GLU A 95 33.92 -3.16 3.08
C GLU A 95 34.42 -1.87 2.40
N MET A 96 35.70 -1.53 2.55
CA MET A 96 36.30 -0.38 1.85
C MET A 96 36.32 -0.61 0.33
N ALA A 97 36.56 -1.85 -0.10
CA ALA A 97 36.50 -2.20 -1.51
C ALA A 97 35.06 -2.07 -2.04
N GLU A 98 34.03 -2.38 -1.24
CA GLU A 98 32.61 -2.22 -1.60
C GLU A 98 32.21 -0.77 -1.80
N VAL A 99 32.55 0.12 -0.85
CA VAL A 99 32.39 1.57 -1.04
C VAL A 99 33.09 2.04 -2.32
N GLY A 100 34.30 1.54 -2.57
CA GLY A 100 35.04 1.81 -3.79
C GLY A 100 34.30 1.38 -5.06
N ARG A 101 33.68 0.18 -5.05
CA ARG A 101 32.85 -0.34 -6.15
C ARG A 101 31.61 0.52 -6.39
N VAL A 102 30.96 0.98 -5.32
CA VAL A 102 29.81 1.91 -5.43
C VAL A 102 30.24 3.16 -6.18
N PHE A 103 31.32 3.84 -5.78
CA PHE A 103 31.80 5.03 -6.50
C PHE A 103 32.19 4.76 -7.95
N GLN A 104 32.79 3.60 -8.24
CA GLN A 104 33.12 3.20 -9.62
C GLN A 104 31.88 3.00 -10.48
N SER A 105 30.76 2.53 -9.90
CA SER A 105 29.48 2.44 -10.62
C SER A 105 28.94 3.81 -11.05
N TYR A 106 29.32 4.89 -10.35
CA TYR A 106 29.05 6.28 -10.73
C TYR A 106 30.09 6.86 -11.70
N GLY A 107 31.03 6.04 -12.18
CA GLY A 107 32.05 6.44 -13.16
C GLY A 107 33.31 7.06 -12.56
N MET A 108 33.48 7.02 -11.23
CA MET A 108 34.71 7.51 -10.60
C MET A 108 35.85 6.51 -10.80
N THR A 109 37.05 7.03 -11.07
CA THR A 109 38.28 6.22 -11.09
C THR A 109 38.69 5.86 -9.66
N GLN A 110 39.46 4.78 -9.52
CA GLN A 110 39.99 4.36 -8.21
C GLN A 110 40.81 5.46 -7.53
N ALA A 111 41.60 6.22 -8.30
CA ALA A 111 42.41 7.32 -7.77
C ALA A 111 41.55 8.46 -7.18
N GLU A 112 40.33 8.68 -7.71
CA GLU A 112 39.40 9.70 -7.22
C GLU A 112 38.63 9.24 -5.98
N SER A 113 38.26 7.96 -5.90
CA SER A 113 37.44 7.44 -4.80
C SER A 113 38.26 7.03 -3.56
N THR A 114 39.51 6.57 -3.71
CA THR A 114 40.33 6.09 -2.57
C THR A 114 40.40 7.08 -1.40
N PRO A 115 40.70 8.39 -1.59
CA PRO A 115 40.75 9.33 -0.47
C PRO A 115 39.40 9.51 0.23
N VAL A 116 38.29 9.38 -0.52
CA VAL A 116 36.92 9.48 0.00
C VAL A 116 36.59 8.25 0.83
N VAL A 117 36.91 7.04 0.33
CA VAL A 117 36.73 5.78 1.05
C VAL A 117 37.52 5.79 2.36
N GLU A 118 38.80 6.18 2.34
CA GLU A 118 39.62 6.30 3.55
C GLU A 118 39.11 7.36 4.54
N ALA A 119 38.53 8.46 4.03
CA ALA A 119 37.90 9.45 4.88
C ALA A 119 36.61 8.92 5.50
N LEU A 120 35.79 8.19 4.74
CA LEU A 120 34.54 7.60 5.19
C LEU A 120 34.81 6.49 6.23
N SER A 121 35.84 5.67 6.03
CA SER A 121 36.16 4.55 6.92
C SER A 121 36.54 4.97 8.34
N ARG A 122 36.98 6.23 8.51
CA ARG A 122 37.24 6.85 9.82
C ARG A 122 35.97 7.30 10.56
N ARG A 123 34.79 7.17 9.94
CA ARG A 123 33.49 7.64 10.46
C ARG A 123 32.48 6.49 10.38
N PRO A 124 32.48 5.56 11.35
CA PRO A 124 31.69 4.34 11.30
C PRO A 124 30.21 4.56 10.97
N ASP A 125 29.55 5.52 11.64
CA ASP A 125 28.12 5.77 11.41
C ASP A 125 27.84 6.25 9.98
N ALA A 126 28.65 7.18 9.47
CA ALA A 126 28.51 7.68 8.10
C ALA A 126 28.86 6.62 7.04
N TRP A 127 29.78 5.70 7.37
CA TRP A 127 30.13 4.58 6.52
C TRP A 127 28.98 3.58 6.41
N VAL A 128 28.44 3.14 7.55
CA VAL A 128 27.26 2.26 7.58
C VAL A 128 26.07 2.92 6.86
N ASP A 129 25.78 4.19 7.14
CA ASP A 129 24.68 4.89 6.48
C ASP A 129 24.86 5.00 4.96
N PHE A 130 26.11 5.14 4.49
CA PHE A 130 26.43 5.11 3.06
C PHE A 130 26.15 3.73 2.46
N MET A 131 26.63 2.67 3.10
CA MET A 131 26.46 1.28 2.61
C MET A 131 24.99 0.88 2.59
N MET A 132 24.28 1.14 3.69
CA MET A 132 22.82 0.94 3.79
C MET A 132 22.09 1.60 2.62
N ARG A 133 22.43 2.85 2.29
CA ARG A 133 21.71 3.61 1.26
C ARG A 133 22.13 3.27 -0.17
N PHE A 134 23.44 3.17 -0.44
CA PHE A 134 23.96 3.13 -1.80
C PHE A 134 24.33 1.73 -2.28
N GLU A 135 24.60 0.80 -1.36
CA GLU A 135 24.81 -0.59 -1.72
C GLU A 135 23.51 -1.39 -1.54
N LEU A 136 22.91 -1.35 -0.35
CA LEU A 136 21.73 -2.15 -0.04
C LEU A 136 20.42 -1.51 -0.51
N GLY A 137 20.41 -0.20 -0.80
CA GLY A 137 19.22 0.53 -1.21
C GLY A 137 18.17 0.66 -0.10
N LEU A 138 18.60 0.59 1.16
CA LEU A 138 17.77 0.63 2.34
C LEU A 138 17.80 2.04 2.96
N GLU A 139 16.61 2.60 3.17
CA GLU A 139 16.42 3.87 3.87
C GLU A 139 15.85 3.62 5.27
N GLU A 140 16.22 4.46 6.24
CA GLU A 140 15.76 4.34 7.63
C GLU A 140 14.23 4.48 7.69
N PRO A 141 13.51 3.45 8.18
CA PRO A 141 12.06 3.50 8.23
C PRO A 141 11.55 4.44 9.33
N ASP A 142 10.47 5.19 9.06
CA ASP A 142 9.79 5.97 10.10
C ASP A 142 9.24 5.01 11.19
N PRO A 143 9.60 5.18 12.48
CA PRO A 143 9.12 4.33 13.57
C PRO A 143 7.60 4.25 13.68
N ARG A 144 6.88 5.28 13.23
CA ARG A 144 5.41 5.32 13.25
C ARG A 144 4.79 4.68 12.02
N ARG A 145 5.57 4.31 11.00
CA ARG A 145 5.10 3.79 9.72
C ARG A 145 4.19 2.58 9.87
N ALA A 146 4.53 1.65 10.76
CA ALA A 146 3.74 0.43 10.96
C ALA A 146 2.33 0.73 11.46
N VAL A 147 2.21 1.59 12.49
CA VAL A 147 0.91 1.96 13.07
C VAL A 147 0.11 2.86 12.12
N THR A 148 0.77 3.81 11.45
CA THR A 148 0.08 4.70 10.50
C THR A 148 -0.42 3.94 9.28
N SER A 149 0.36 3.00 8.75
CA SER A 149 -0.03 2.10 7.67
C SER A 149 -1.28 1.29 8.05
N ALA A 150 -1.23 0.64 9.21
CA ALA A 150 -2.35 -0.16 9.72
C ALA A 150 -3.64 0.64 9.83
N ALA A 151 -3.57 1.81 10.48
CA ALA A 151 -4.72 2.67 10.69
C ALA A 151 -5.27 3.22 9.36
N THR A 152 -4.40 3.66 8.45
CA THR A 152 -4.81 4.26 7.18
C THR A 152 -5.47 3.24 6.26
N ILE A 153 -4.90 2.03 6.15
CA ILE A 153 -5.49 0.95 5.35
C ILE A 153 -6.83 0.53 5.94
N ALA A 154 -6.90 0.27 7.25
CA ALA A 154 -8.13 -0.17 7.90
C ALA A 154 -9.25 0.88 7.77
N ALA A 155 -8.95 2.16 8.04
CA ALA A 155 -9.93 3.24 7.92
C ALA A 155 -10.42 3.42 6.47
N SER A 156 -9.51 3.34 5.50
CA SER A 156 -9.84 3.41 4.08
C SER A 156 -10.70 2.22 3.63
N TYR A 157 -10.42 1.03 4.15
CA TYR A 157 -11.22 -0.17 3.88
C TYR A 157 -12.64 -0.04 4.42
N VAL A 158 -12.79 0.42 5.67
CA VAL A 158 -14.11 0.69 6.26
C VAL A 158 -14.87 1.74 5.45
N ALA A 159 -14.23 2.86 5.12
CA ALA A 159 -14.84 3.92 4.33
C ALA A 159 -15.28 3.40 2.95
N GLY A 160 -14.42 2.62 2.28
CA GLY A 160 -14.72 1.97 1.01
C GLY A 160 -15.90 1.01 1.11
N GLY A 161 -15.94 0.15 2.14
CA GLY A 161 -16.98 -0.88 2.31
C GLY A 161 -18.34 -0.36 2.71
N MET A 162 -18.40 0.78 3.39
CA MET A 162 -19.67 1.41 3.73
C MET A 162 -20.41 1.94 2.50
N ILE A 163 -19.70 2.30 1.43
CA ILE A 163 -20.30 2.81 0.18
C ILE A 163 -21.24 1.77 -0.47
N PRO A 164 -20.80 0.55 -0.84
CA PRO A 164 -21.68 -0.47 -1.41
C PRO A 164 -22.76 -0.94 -0.45
N LEU A 165 -22.51 -0.90 0.86
CA LEU A 165 -23.49 -1.36 1.85
C LEU A 165 -24.58 -0.33 2.14
N SER A 166 -24.31 0.96 1.95
CA SER A 166 -25.23 2.06 2.29
C SER A 166 -26.63 1.91 1.70
N PRO A 167 -26.85 1.45 0.45
CA PRO A 167 -28.22 1.33 -0.08
C PRO A 167 -29.02 0.21 0.58
N TYR A 168 -28.36 -0.86 1.05
CA TYR A 168 -29.03 -1.94 1.80
C TYR A 168 -29.38 -1.53 3.23
N ILE A 169 -28.66 -0.56 3.80
CA ILE A 169 -29.00 -0.01 5.12
C ILE A 169 -30.23 0.91 5.01
N LEU A 170 -30.35 1.65 3.92
CA LEU A 170 -31.41 2.65 3.71
C LEU A 170 -32.68 2.07 3.09
N LEU A 171 -32.58 1.01 2.29
CA LEU A 171 -33.70 0.44 1.55
C LEU A 171 -34.08 -0.94 2.09
N SER A 172 -35.37 -1.22 2.23
CA SER A 172 -35.87 -2.51 2.76
C SER A 172 -36.05 -3.61 1.70
N SER A 173 -35.76 -3.31 0.43
CA SER A 173 -35.92 -4.24 -0.69
C SER A 173 -34.55 -4.66 -1.23
N ALA A 174 -34.25 -5.96 -1.21
CA ALA A 174 -32.97 -6.49 -1.69
C ALA A 174 -32.71 -6.18 -3.18
N VAL A 175 -33.74 -6.25 -4.02
CA VAL A 175 -33.62 -5.95 -5.47
C VAL A 175 -33.26 -4.49 -5.71
N HIS A 176 -33.94 -3.56 -5.05
CA HIS A 176 -33.62 -2.14 -5.15
C HIS A 176 -32.26 -1.85 -4.51
N GLY A 177 -31.97 -2.46 -3.35
CA GLY A 177 -30.68 -2.35 -2.67
C GLY A 177 -29.51 -2.73 -3.58
N LEU A 178 -29.62 -3.84 -4.33
CA LEU A 178 -28.62 -4.26 -5.30
C LEU A 178 -28.45 -3.26 -6.44
N ALA A 179 -29.55 -2.81 -7.05
CA ALA A 179 -29.48 -1.87 -8.16
C ALA A 179 -28.79 -0.55 -7.77
N TYR A 180 -29.19 0.04 -6.63
CA TYR A 180 -28.59 1.28 -6.13
C TYR A 180 -27.14 1.05 -5.65
N SER A 181 -26.86 -0.08 -5.00
CA SER A 181 -25.50 -0.45 -4.59
C SER A 181 -24.57 -0.58 -5.79
N ALA A 182 -25.01 -1.24 -6.87
CA ALA A 182 -24.23 -1.34 -8.10
C ALA A 182 -23.94 0.04 -8.69
N VAL A 183 -24.94 0.92 -8.82
CA VAL A 183 -24.74 2.27 -9.39
C VAL A 183 -23.76 3.10 -8.55
N VAL A 184 -23.98 3.17 -7.23
CA VAL A 184 -23.15 3.96 -6.32
C VAL A 184 -21.72 3.43 -6.28
N THR A 185 -21.55 2.10 -6.23
CA THR A 185 -20.22 1.48 -6.20
C THR A 185 -19.48 1.66 -7.51
N MET A 186 -20.15 1.51 -8.65
CA MET A 186 -19.51 1.72 -9.95
C MET A 186 -19.09 3.18 -10.14
N ALA A 187 -19.88 4.14 -9.67
CA ALA A 187 -19.50 5.54 -9.63
C ALA A 187 -18.28 5.76 -8.71
N ALA A 188 -18.28 5.18 -7.51
CA ALA A 188 -17.16 5.28 -6.57
C ALA A 188 -15.87 4.66 -7.10
N LEU A 189 -15.94 3.46 -7.69
CA LEU A 189 -14.80 2.78 -8.35
C LEU A 189 -14.27 3.59 -9.53
N GLY A 190 -15.15 4.21 -10.32
CA GLY A 190 -14.78 5.08 -11.42
C GLY A 190 -14.04 6.34 -10.96
N ILE A 191 -14.58 7.04 -9.95
CA ILE A 191 -13.97 8.24 -9.35
C ILE A 191 -12.61 7.87 -8.72
N PHE A 192 -12.60 6.84 -7.89
CA PHE A 192 -11.40 6.39 -7.20
C PHE A 192 -10.32 5.93 -8.20
N GLY A 193 -10.70 5.12 -9.20
CA GLY A 193 -9.78 4.67 -10.24
C GLY A 193 -9.24 5.82 -11.09
N TYR A 194 -10.04 6.86 -11.37
CA TYR A 194 -9.59 8.07 -12.04
C TYR A 194 -8.55 8.83 -11.20
N MET A 195 -8.84 9.04 -9.92
CA MET A 195 -7.92 9.69 -8.98
C MET A 195 -6.61 8.91 -8.87
N LYS A 196 -6.69 7.58 -8.66
CA LYS A 196 -5.54 6.67 -8.65
C LYS A 196 -4.68 6.86 -9.90
N GLY A 197 -5.28 6.80 -11.09
CA GLY A 197 -4.55 6.93 -12.36
C GLY A 197 -3.93 8.30 -12.59
N ARG A 198 -4.50 9.36 -12.00
CA ARG A 198 -3.91 10.71 -12.01
C ARG A 198 -2.67 10.78 -11.12
N TYR A 199 -2.72 10.19 -9.93
CA TYR A 199 -1.60 10.23 -8.98
C TYR A 199 -0.46 9.27 -9.35
N THR A 200 -0.76 8.13 -9.99
CA THR A 200 0.24 7.13 -10.38
C THR A 200 0.81 7.33 -11.79
N GLY A 201 0.32 8.32 -12.56
CA GLY A 201 0.77 8.58 -13.92
C GLY A 201 0.32 7.56 -14.98
N ALA A 202 -0.50 6.56 -14.62
CA ALA A 202 -0.90 5.44 -15.50
C ALA A 202 -2.03 5.77 -16.51
N GLY A 203 -2.49 7.02 -16.56
CA GLY A 203 -3.62 7.45 -17.39
C GLY A 203 -4.97 7.32 -16.63
N PRO A 204 -5.61 8.45 -16.26
CA PRO A 204 -6.80 8.44 -15.39
C PRO A 204 -7.97 7.59 -15.90
N GLY A 205 -8.31 7.71 -17.19
CA GLY A 205 -9.43 6.98 -17.79
C GLY A 205 -9.21 5.46 -17.83
N ARG A 206 -7.98 5.01 -18.12
CA ARG A 206 -7.62 3.59 -18.15
C ARG A 206 -7.70 2.99 -16.74
N SER A 207 -7.19 3.69 -15.74
CA SER A 207 -7.23 3.25 -14.34
C SER A 207 -8.67 3.20 -13.79
N ALA A 208 -9.51 4.18 -14.14
CA ALA A 208 -10.94 4.16 -13.83
C ALA A 208 -11.63 2.92 -14.43
N LEU A 209 -11.47 2.68 -15.73
CA LEU A 209 -12.06 1.54 -16.41
C LEU A 209 -11.58 0.21 -15.83
N GLN A 210 -10.27 0.06 -15.59
CA GLN A 210 -9.71 -1.15 -15.01
C GLN A 210 -10.29 -1.44 -13.62
N THR A 211 -10.41 -0.41 -12.77
CA THR A 211 -10.94 -0.56 -11.40
C THR A 211 -12.42 -0.95 -11.43
N MET A 212 -13.21 -0.33 -12.30
CA MET A 212 -14.62 -0.68 -12.53
C MET A 212 -14.79 -2.11 -13.05
N VAL A 213 -13.94 -2.56 -13.98
CA VAL A 213 -13.98 -3.92 -14.54
C VAL A 213 -13.64 -4.95 -13.47
N ILE A 214 -12.58 -4.73 -12.67
CA ILE A 214 -12.21 -5.64 -11.58
C ILE A 214 -13.36 -5.79 -10.58
N GLY A 215 -13.96 -4.67 -10.17
CA GLY A 215 -15.11 -4.69 -9.26
C GLY A 215 -16.32 -5.43 -9.84
N SER A 216 -16.61 -5.20 -11.13
CA SER A 216 -17.70 -5.89 -11.84
C SER A 216 -17.46 -7.39 -11.94
N VAL A 217 -16.24 -7.82 -12.26
CA VAL A 217 -15.87 -9.24 -12.36
C VAL A 217 -15.97 -9.92 -11.00
N ALA A 218 -15.47 -9.29 -9.93
CA ALA A 218 -15.57 -9.83 -8.58
C ALA A 218 -17.04 -10.01 -8.15
N ALA A 219 -17.88 -8.99 -8.38
CA ALA A 219 -19.29 -9.07 -8.06
C ALA A 219 -20.05 -10.11 -8.90
N ALA A 220 -19.75 -10.20 -10.20
CA ALA A 220 -20.35 -11.22 -11.07
C ALA A 220 -19.96 -12.64 -10.64
N ALA A 221 -18.70 -12.86 -10.26
CA ALA A 221 -18.22 -14.15 -9.74
C ALA A 221 -18.93 -14.53 -8.43
N ALA A 222 -19.00 -13.60 -7.47
CA ALA A 222 -19.69 -13.83 -6.20
C ALA A 222 -21.20 -14.09 -6.41
N PHE A 223 -21.86 -13.32 -7.28
CA PHE A 223 -23.25 -13.53 -7.65
C PHE A 223 -23.49 -14.90 -8.30
N ALA A 224 -22.64 -15.30 -9.25
CA ALA A 224 -22.76 -16.60 -9.90
C ALA A 224 -22.58 -17.76 -8.91
N LEU A 225 -21.56 -17.69 -8.04
CA LEU A 225 -21.32 -18.70 -7.02
C LEU A 225 -22.48 -18.81 -6.03
N ALA A 226 -22.99 -17.67 -5.55
CA ALA A 226 -24.13 -17.65 -4.64
C ALA A 226 -25.36 -18.30 -5.28
N LYS A 227 -25.67 -17.95 -6.54
CA LYS A 227 -26.81 -18.52 -7.28
C LYS A 227 -26.67 -20.02 -7.57
N LEU A 228 -25.44 -20.54 -7.70
CA LEU A 228 -25.20 -21.97 -7.91
C LEU A 228 -25.45 -22.81 -6.64
N ILE A 229 -25.29 -22.21 -5.46
CA ILE A 229 -25.39 -22.92 -4.17
C ILE A 229 -26.77 -22.71 -3.52
N SER A 230 -27.53 -21.69 -3.94
CA SER A 230 -28.85 -21.33 -3.39
C SER A 230 -29.99 -22.07 -4.08
#